data_AF-A0ABD6F332-F1
#
_entry.id   AF-A0ABD6F332-F1
#
_cell.length_a   1.000
_cell.length_b   1.000
_cell.length_c   1.000
_cell.angle_alpha   90.00
_cell.angle_beta   90.00
_cell.angle_gamma   90.00
#
_symmetry.space_group_name_H-M   'P 1'
#
loop_
_entity.id
_entity.type
_entity.pdbx_description
1 polymer ?
#
loop_
_entity_poly.entity_id
_entity_poly.type
_entity_poly.pdbx_seq_one_letter_code
_entity_poly.pdbx_strand_id
1 'polypeptide(L)'
;ATIVYHLARQTGGQVLVCAPSNIAVDQLAEKIHRTGLKVVRLCAKSREALDSPVPYLALHNQLKALHGAAELHKLQQLKDEMGELADADERRFRALRMAKERQLLAAADVICCTCVSAADNRLSHMRIKCVLIDESTQATEPEVMVAVVRGVRQLVLVGDHCQLGPVIMCKKAAKAGLSQSLFERLVVLGSRPIRLQVQYRMHPALSAFPSNVFYEGSLQNGVTEG
;
A
#
# COMPACT_ATOMS: atom_id res chain seq x y z
N ALA A 1 -6.03 4.57 8.23
CA ALA A 1 -6.03 3.45 9.20
C ALA A 1 -7.42 3.15 9.75
N THR A 2 -8.13 4.09 10.38
CA THR A 2 -9.47 3.85 10.98
C THR A 2 -10.50 3.32 9.97
N ILE A 3 -10.56 3.89 8.76
CA ILE A 3 -11.43 3.39 7.68
C ILE A 3 -11.12 1.92 7.37
N VAL A 4 -9.83 1.59 7.18
CA VAL A 4 -9.38 0.21 6.92
C VAL A 4 -9.79 -0.74 8.04
N TYR A 5 -9.70 -0.31 9.30
CA TYR A 5 -10.11 -1.12 10.43
C TYR A 5 -11.59 -1.49 10.39
N HIS A 6 -12.46 -0.53 10.15
CA HIS A 6 -13.90 -0.81 10.04
C HIS A 6 -14.22 -1.63 8.78
N LEU A 7 -13.56 -1.37 7.65
CA LEU A 7 -13.72 -2.18 6.44
C LEU A 7 -13.35 -3.64 6.69
N ALA A 8 -12.18 -3.89 7.29
CA ALA A 8 -11.71 -5.25 7.56
C ALA A 8 -12.68 -6.00 8.49
N ARG A 9 -13.24 -5.33 9.49
CA ARG A 9 -14.25 -5.93 10.38
C ARG A 9 -15.58 -6.20 9.69
N GLN A 10 -16.00 -5.36 8.76
CA GLN A 10 -17.26 -5.53 8.03
C GLN A 10 -17.18 -6.63 6.96
N THR A 11 -16.04 -6.77 6.28
CA THR A 11 -15.88 -7.73 5.19
C THR A 11 -15.37 -9.09 5.63
N GLY A 12 -15.07 -9.27 6.91
CA GLY A 12 -14.41 -10.48 7.43
C GLY A 12 -12.95 -10.60 6.97
N GLY A 13 -12.28 -9.46 6.73
CA GLY A 13 -10.88 -9.36 6.29
C GLY A 13 -10.70 -9.10 4.79
N GLN A 14 -9.44 -9.24 4.35
CA GLN A 14 -8.96 -9.07 2.97
C GLN A 14 -9.19 -7.69 2.35
N VAL A 15 -8.91 -6.64 3.12
CA VAL A 15 -8.81 -5.27 2.57
C VAL A 15 -7.44 -5.09 1.93
N LEU A 16 -7.40 -4.58 0.70
CA LEU A 16 -6.16 -4.16 0.07
C LEU A 16 -5.92 -2.68 0.30
N VAL A 17 -4.71 -2.37 0.72
CA VAL A 17 -4.25 -1.01 0.97
C VAL A 17 -3.05 -0.73 0.08
N CYS A 18 -3.17 0.29 -0.76
CA CYS A 18 -2.13 0.68 -1.68
C CYS A 18 -1.69 2.13 -1.50
N ALA A 19 -0.50 2.42 -2.00
CA ALA A 19 -0.01 3.78 -2.28
C ALA A 19 1.04 3.70 -3.40
N PRO A 20 1.34 4.79 -4.12
CA PRO A 20 2.36 4.78 -5.18
C PRO A 20 3.78 4.56 -4.65
N SER A 21 4.10 5.07 -3.45
CA SER A 21 5.46 4.99 -2.88
C SER A 21 5.56 3.98 -1.73
N ASN A 22 6.72 3.33 -1.60
CA ASN A 22 6.95 2.37 -0.51
C ASN A 22 6.88 3.03 0.87
N ILE A 23 7.34 4.28 1.00
CA ILE A 23 7.31 5.02 2.27
C ILE A 23 5.86 5.23 2.72
N ALA A 24 4.97 5.64 1.81
CA ALA A 24 3.55 5.81 2.12
C ALA A 24 2.89 4.48 2.55
N VAL A 25 3.19 3.39 1.82
CA VAL A 25 2.70 2.05 2.19
C VAL A 25 3.18 1.64 3.58
N ASP A 26 4.45 1.86 3.89
CA ASP A 26 5.06 1.46 5.18
C ASP A 26 4.46 2.25 6.35
N GLN A 27 4.29 3.58 6.20
CA GLN A 27 3.62 4.42 7.20
C GLN A 27 2.16 3.99 7.46
N LEU A 28 1.44 3.65 6.39
CA LEU A 28 0.06 3.22 6.50
C LEU A 28 -0.04 1.81 7.10
N ALA A 29 0.85 0.89 6.71
CA ALA A 29 0.95 -0.45 7.29
C ALA A 29 1.22 -0.39 8.81
N GLU A 30 2.13 0.48 9.25
CA GLU A 30 2.42 0.69 10.67
C GLU A 30 1.18 1.17 11.44
N LYS A 31 0.49 2.20 10.93
CA LYS A 31 -0.72 2.75 11.57
C LYS A 31 -1.85 1.72 11.63
N ILE A 32 -2.00 0.88 10.59
CA ILE A 32 -3.01 -0.18 10.57
C ILE A 32 -2.62 -1.29 11.56
N HIS A 33 -1.34 -1.67 11.63
CA HIS A 33 -0.88 -2.69 12.58
C HIS A 33 -1.18 -2.31 14.04
N ARG A 34 -1.01 -1.02 14.40
CA ARG A 34 -1.37 -0.51 15.74
C ARG A 34 -2.85 -0.67 16.12
N THR A 35 -3.73 -0.98 15.17
CA THR A 35 -5.14 -1.28 15.45
C THR A 35 -5.39 -2.72 15.90
N GLY A 36 -4.35 -3.58 15.89
CA GLY A 36 -4.44 -5.00 16.26
C GLY A 36 -4.81 -5.94 15.12
N LEU A 37 -4.99 -5.43 13.89
CA LEU A 37 -5.25 -6.26 12.70
C LEU A 37 -4.02 -7.03 12.25
N LYS A 38 -4.24 -8.18 11.62
CA LYS A 38 -3.21 -8.97 10.95
C LYS A 38 -2.86 -8.33 9.61
N VAL A 39 -1.75 -7.58 9.61
CA VAL A 39 -1.25 -6.87 8.43
C VAL A 39 -0.13 -7.67 7.77
N VAL A 40 -0.21 -7.81 6.45
CA VAL A 40 0.87 -8.33 5.61
C VAL A 40 1.33 -7.24 4.65
N ARG A 41 2.61 -6.87 4.74
CA ARG A 41 3.27 -5.96 3.79
C ARG A 41 3.89 -6.76 2.65
N LEU A 42 3.31 -6.66 1.46
CA LEU A 42 3.81 -7.31 0.25
C LEU A 42 4.73 -6.37 -0.53
N CYS A 43 6.00 -6.74 -0.66
CA CYS A 43 7.00 -6.01 -1.44
C CYS A 43 7.40 -6.79 -2.69
N ALA A 44 7.88 -6.10 -3.72
CA ALA A 44 8.55 -6.73 -4.86
C ALA A 44 9.79 -7.52 -4.38
N LYS A 45 10.09 -8.65 -5.04
CA LYS A 45 11.23 -9.52 -4.68
C LYS A 45 12.58 -8.77 -4.66
N SER A 46 12.77 -7.84 -5.60
CA SER A 46 13.96 -6.98 -5.67
C SER A 46 14.14 -6.06 -4.46
N ARG A 47 13.14 -5.94 -3.60
CA ARG A 47 13.17 -5.12 -2.38
C ARG A 47 13.21 -5.94 -1.09
N GLU A 48 13.29 -7.27 -1.14
CA GLU A 48 13.33 -8.12 0.08
C GLU A 48 14.60 -7.89 0.91
N ALA A 49 15.68 -7.39 0.32
CA ALA A 49 16.93 -7.09 1.02
C ALA A 49 17.03 -5.63 1.50
N LEU A 50 16.02 -4.79 1.26
CA LEU A 50 16.04 -3.38 1.65
C LEU A 50 15.43 -3.17 3.02
N ASP A 51 16.04 -2.28 3.80
CA ASP A 51 15.49 -1.87 5.08
C ASP A 51 14.17 -1.11 4.93
N SER A 52 13.29 -1.33 5.91
CA SER A 52 11.98 -0.69 6.04
C SER A 52 11.72 -0.50 7.54
N PRO A 53 10.94 0.52 7.95
CA PRO A 53 10.52 0.68 9.35
C PRO A 53 9.55 -0.42 9.83
N VAL A 54 8.96 -1.20 8.91
CA VAL A 54 8.01 -2.28 9.22
C VAL A 54 8.46 -3.65 8.67
N PRO A 55 9.72 -4.08 8.89
CA PRO A 55 10.24 -5.29 8.27
C PRO A 55 9.54 -6.54 8.81
N TYR A 56 9.06 -6.49 10.06
CA TYR A 56 8.29 -7.56 10.71
C TYR A 56 6.89 -7.77 10.10
N LEU A 57 6.36 -6.78 9.36
CA LEU A 57 5.12 -6.93 8.60
C LEU A 57 5.36 -7.54 7.21
N ALA A 58 6.61 -7.54 6.73
CA ALA A 58 6.90 -7.96 5.36
C ALA A 58 6.64 -9.46 5.16
N LEU A 59 5.95 -9.84 4.08
CA LEU A 59 5.57 -11.23 3.80
C LEU A 59 6.76 -12.20 3.88
N HIS A 60 7.90 -11.81 3.31
CA HIS A 60 9.11 -12.63 3.28
C HIS A 60 9.73 -12.82 4.68
N ASN A 61 9.60 -11.84 5.58
CA ASN A 61 10.08 -11.95 6.96
C ASN A 61 9.09 -12.72 7.85
N GLN A 62 7.78 -12.53 7.65
CA GLN A 62 6.77 -13.36 8.31
C GLN A 62 6.92 -14.83 7.93
N LEU A 63 7.30 -15.12 6.68
CA LEU A 63 7.60 -16.48 6.22
C LEU A 63 8.81 -17.08 6.93
N LYS A 64 9.87 -16.29 7.17
CA LYS A 64 11.03 -16.73 7.96
C LYS A 64 10.65 -17.02 9.42
N ALA A 65 9.75 -16.23 10.00
CA ALA A 65 9.27 -16.42 11.37
C ALA A 65 8.12 -17.45 11.51
N LEU A 66 7.70 -18.09 10.41
CA LEU A 66 6.53 -18.96 10.41
C LEU A 66 6.79 -20.32 11.08
N HIS A 67 6.06 -20.63 12.14
CA HIS A 67 6.08 -21.95 12.76
C HIS A 67 5.52 -23.04 11.82
N GLY A 68 6.02 -24.28 11.95
CA GLY A 68 5.56 -25.40 11.12
C GLY A 68 5.99 -25.29 9.64
N ALA A 69 7.10 -24.61 9.36
CA ALA A 69 7.70 -24.45 8.04
C ALA A 69 9.16 -24.98 7.98
N ALA A 70 9.50 -25.98 8.80
CA ALA A 70 10.88 -26.48 8.96
C ALA A 70 11.53 -26.93 7.64
N GLU A 71 10.79 -27.65 6.77
CA GLU A 71 11.30 -28.07 5.46
C GLU A 71 11.64 -26.86 4.57
N LEU A 72 10.77 -25.84 4.56
CA LEU A 72 11.00 -24.61 3.82
C LEU A 72 12.22 -23.85 4.36
N HIS A 73 12.36 -23.77 5.68
CA HIS A 73 13.49 -23.10 6.33
C HIS A 73 14.81 -23.81 6.04
N LYS A 74 14.82 -25.15 6.07
CA LYS A 74 16.00 -25.94 5.71
C LYS A 74 16.43 -25.71 4.26
N LEU A 75 15.48 -25.69 3.32
CA LEU A 75 15.76 -25.41 1.91
C LEU A 75 16.21 -23.97 1.68
N GLN A 76 15.65 -23.01 2.42
CA GLN A 76 16.10 -21.61 2.37
C GLN A 76 17.55 -21.48 2.86
N GLN A 77 17.88 -22.11 3.99
CA GLN A 77 19.23 -22.09 4.54
C GLN A 77 20.24 -22.70 3.56
N LEU A 78 19.92 -23.87 2.99
CA LEU A 78 20.79 -24.51 2.00
C LEU A 78 21.01 -23.60 0.77
N LYS A 79 19.97 -22.91 0.32
CA LYS A 79 20.05 -21.94 -0.78
C LYS A 79 20.91 -20.73 -0.43
N ASP A 80 20.81 -20.23 0.78
CA ASP A 80 21.59 -19.08 1.25
C ASP A 80 23.08 -19.45 1.38
N GLU A 81 23.40 -20.69 1.78
CA GLU A 81 24.76 -21.21 1.90
C GLU A 81 25.41 -21.55 0.54
N MET A 82 24.65 -22.16 -0.37
CA MET A 82 25.17 -22.65 -1.65
C MET A 82 24.97 -21.66 -2.82
N GLY A 83 24.13 -20.63 -2.64
CA GLY A 83 23.69 -19.71 -3.69
C GLY A 83 22.61 -20.28 -4.62
N GLU A 84 22.64 -21.59 -4.86
CA GLU A 84 21.67 -22.31 -5.69
C GLU A 84 21.28 -23.67 -5.09
N LEU A 85 20.13 -24.19 -5.54
CA LEU A 85 19.61 -25.50 -5.14
C LEU A 85 19.60 -26.43 -6.35
N ALA A 86 19.71 -27.73 -6.11
CA ALA A 86 19.45 -28.73 -7.13
C ALA A 86 18.01 -28.60 -7.67
N ASP A 87 17.78 -28.95 -8.93
CA ASP A 87 16.49 -28.76 -9.62
C ASP A 87 15.27 -29.31 -8.85
N ALA A 88 15.42 -30.48 -8.23
CA ALA A 88 14.35 -31.09 -7.44
C ALA A 88 14.02 -30.26 -6.19
N ASP A 89 15.06 -29.82 -5.47
CA ASP A 89 14.95 -29.00 -4.28
C ASP A 89 14.45 -27.59 -4.59
N GLU A 90 14.88 -26.99 -5.70
CA GLU A 90 14.40 -25.68 -6.15
C GLU A 90 12.90 -25.74 -6.48
N ARG A 91 12.43 -26.81 -7.16
CA ARG A 91 10.99 -27.02 -7.39
C ARG A 91 10.22 -27.20 -6.09
N ARG A 92 10.76 -28.00 -5.16
CA ARG A 92 10.15 -28.24 -3.85
C ARG A 92 10.08 -26.97 -3.01
N PHE A 93 11.17 -26.22 -2.95
CA PHE A 93 11.29 -24.93 -2.28
C PHE A 93 10.27 -23.93 -2.80
N ARG A 94 10.16 -23.77 -4.12
CA ARG A 94 9.15 -22.88 -4.74
C ARG A 94 7.73 -23.28 -4.38
N ALA A 95 7.40 -24.57 -4.46
CA ALA A 95 6.07 -25.06 -4.13
C ALA A 95 5.70 -24.80 -2.67
N LEU A 96 6.61 -25.10 -1.72
CA LEU A 96 6.43 -24.86 -0.30
C LEU A 96 6.31 -23.36 0.01
N ARG A 97 7.19 -22.54 -0.55
CA ARG A 97 7.17 -21.08 -0.38
C ARG A 97 5.84 -20.52 -0.86
N MET A 98 5.41 -20.87 -2.07
CA MET A 98 4.12 -20.42 -2.61
C MET A 98 2.94 -20.86 -1.74
N ALA A 99 2.96 -22.08 -1.21
CA ALA A 99 1.89 -22.57 -0.33
C ALA A 99 1.82 -21.77 0.98
N LYS A 100 2.95 -21.49 1.61
CA LYS A 100 3.03 -20.73 2.87
C LYS A 100 2.78 -19.24 2.68
N GLU A 101 3.25 -18.64 1.59
CA GLU A 101 2.90 -17.25 1.22
C GLU A 101 1.39 -17.11 1.02
N ARG A 102 0.75 -18.04 0.30
CA ARG A 102 -0.72 -18.07 0.14
C ARG A 102 -1.43 -18.20 1.49
N GLN A 103 -0.93 -19.04 2.39
CA GLN A 103 -1.50 -19.21 3.72
C GLN A 103 -1.46 -17.89 4.53
N LEU A 104 -0.33 -17.20 4.53
CA LEU A 104 -0.18 -15.90 5.22
C LEU A 104 -1.07 -14.82 4.63
N LEU A 105 -1.10 -14.70 3.30
CA LEU A 105 -1.93 -13.73 2.60
C LEU A 105 -3.43 -14.00 2.81
N ALA A 106 -3.86 -15.26 2.77
CA ALA A 106 -5.25 -15.62 3.00
C ALA A 106 -5.71 -15.35 4.44
N ALA A 107 -4.81 -15.46 5.42
CA ALA A 107 -5.09 -15.22 6.83
C ALA A 107 -4.96 -13.74 7.25
N ALA A 108 -4.56 -12.86 6.35
CA ALA A 108 -4.40 -11.44 6.62
C ALA A 108 -5.75 -10.71 6.62
N ASP A 109 -5.93 -9.82 7.59
CA ASP A 109 -7.05 -8.87 7.58
C ASP A 109 -6.82 -7.78 6.53
N VAL A 110 -5.55 -7.38 6.39
CA VAL A 110 -5.12 -6.30 5.51
C VAL A 110 -3.83 -6.67 4.78
N ILE A 111 -3.81 -6.43 3.48
CA ILE A 111 -2.60 -6.52 2.65
C ILE A 111 -2.19 -5.12 2.23
N CYS A 112 -0.97 -4.72 2.56
CA CYS A 112 -0.37 -3.45 2.17
C CYS A 112 0.66 -3.67 1.08
N CYS A 113 0.55 -3.00 -0.07
CA CYS A 113 1.54 -3.05 -1.14
C CYS A 113 1.56 -1.75 -1.95
N THR A 114 2.53 -1.55 -2.85
CA THR A 114 2.42 -0.42 -3.78
C THR A 114 1.36 -0.69 -4.85
N CYS A 115 0.82 0.36 -5.47
CA CYS A 115 -0.18 0.22 -6.55
C CYS A 115 0.27 -0.79 -7.62
N VAL A 116 1.52 -0.67 -8.08
CA VAL A 116 2.11 -1.61 -9.06
C VAL A 116 2.22 -3.04 -8.50
N SER A 117 2.60 -3.20 -7.22
CA SER A 117 2.68 -4.51 -6.58
C SER A 117 1.32 -5.18 -6.34
N ALA A 118 0.19 -4.49 -6.56
CA ALA A 118 -1.12 -5.12 -6.56
C ALA A 118 -1.32 -6.12 -7.73
N ALA A 119 -0.48 -6.02 -8.77
CA ALA A 119 -0.41 -7.01 -9.86
C ALA A 119 0.43 -8.26 -9.54
N ASP A 120 1.06 -8.34 -8.36
CA ASP A 120 1.92 -9.47 -8.02
C ASP A 120 1.15 -10.81 -8.10
N ASN A 121 1.73 -11.80 -8.78
CA ASN A 121 1.11 -13.11 -8.97
C ASN A 121 0.74 -13.81 -7.65
N ARG A 122 1.41 -13.48 -6.53
CA ARG A 122 1.05 -13.98 -5.20
C ARG A 122 -0.35 -13.56 -4.75
N LEU A 123 -0.88 -12.47 -5.30
CA LEU A 123 -2.24 -11.99 -5.06
C LEU A 123 -3.27 -12.54 -6.05
N SER A 124 -2.86 -13.17 -7.16
CA SER A 124 -3.73 -13.56 -8.28
C SER A 124 -5.01 -14.31 -7.88
N HIS A 125 -4.93 -15.22 -6.91
CA HIS A 125 -6.06 -16.04 -6.44
C HIS A 125 -6.96 -15.36 -5.39
N MET A 126 -6.61 -14.15 -4.96
CA MET A 126 -7.37 -13.43 -3.94
C MET A 126 -8.46 -12.56 -4.56
N ARG A 127 -9.68 -12.66 -4.02
CA ARG A 127 -10.80 -11.80 -4.42
C ARG A 127 -10.90 -10.59 -3.50
N ILE A 128 -10.34 -9.48 -3.94
CA ILE A 128 -10.25 -8.24 -3.16
C ILE A 128 -11.46 -7.37 -3.48
N LYS A 129 -12.36 -7.20 -2.51
CA LYS A 129 -13.60 -6.42 -2.70
C LYS A 129 -13.47 -4.96 -2.27
N CYS A 130 -12.57 -4.68 -1.32
CA CYS A 130 -12.37 -3.35 -0.77
C CYS A 130 -10.92 -2.93 -0.95
N VAL A 131 -10.73 -1.77 -1.56
CA VAL A 131 -9.42 -1.16 -1.80
C VAL A 131 -9.40 0.24 -1.23
N LEU A 132 -8.36 0.56 -0.47
CA LEU A 132 -8.02 1.93 -0.12
C LEU A 132 -6.68 2.28 -0.75
N ILE A 133 -6.61 3.43 -1.41
CA ILE A 133 -5.38 3.93 -2.04
C ILE A 133 -5.06 5.28 -1.43
N ASP A 134 -3.96 5.33 -0.68
CA ASP A 134 -3.42 6.55 -0.09
C ASP A 134 -2.45 7.22 -1.05
N GLU A 135 -2.28 8.54 -0.93
CA GLU A 135 -1.49 9.36 -1.86
C GLU A 135 -1.88 9.14 -3.34
N SER A 136 -3.17 8.89 -3.60
CA SER A 136 -3.67 8.55 -4.94
C SER A 136 -3.52 9.67 -5.97
N THR A 137 -3.35 10.92 -5.52
CA THR A 137 -3.04 12.07 -6.37
C THR A 137 -1.61 12.05 -6.92
N GLN A 138 -0.69 11.33 -6.27
CA GLN A 138 0.69 11.14 -6.74
C GLN A 138 0.82 10.03 -7.80
N ALA A 139 -0.23 9.25 -8.03
CA ALA A 139 -0.22 8.11 -8.94
C ALA A 139 -0.92 8.46 -10.26
N THR A 140 -0.38 7.96 -11.37
CA THR A 140 -1.11 8.05 -12.65
C THR A 140 -2.39 7.23 -12.58
N GLU A 141 -3.41 7.59 -13.35
CA GLU A 141 -4.64 6.80 -13.41
C GLU A 141 -4.38 5.31 -13.76
N PRO A 142 -3.57 4.96 -14.78
CA PRO A 142 -3.26 3.56 -15.06
C PRO A 142 -2.60 2.82 -13.90
N GLU A 143 -1.73 3.50 -13.14
CA GLU A 143 -1.09 2.92 -11.96
C GLU A 143 -2.09 2.58 -10.86
N VAL A 144 -3.02 3.50 -10.57
CA VAL A 144 -4.11 3.25 -9.62
C VAL A 144 -4.98 2.07 -10.08
N MET A 145 -5.27 2.00 -11.39
CA MET A 145 -6.12 0.96 -11.95
C MET A 145 -5.58 -0.45 -11.73
N VAL A 146 -4.26 -0.63 -11.57
CA VAL A 146 -3.65 -1.93 -11.24
C VAL A 146 -4.30 -2.60 -10.01
N ALA A 147 -4.60 -1.81 -8.97
CA ALA A 147 -5.28 -2.31 -7.78
C ALA A 147 -6.81 -2.42 -7.97
N VAL A 148 -7.41 -1.53 -8.77
CA VAL A 148 -8.88 -1.40 -8.93
C VAL A 148 -9.49 -2.51 -9.79
N VAL A 149 -8.77 -3.02 -10.80
CA VAL A 149 -9.29 -4.03 -11.75
C VAL A 149 -9.50 -5.43 -11.14
N ARG A 150 -9.35 -5.60 -9.82
CA ARG A 150 -9.40 -6.90 -9.14
C ARG A 150 -10.80 -7.32 -8.66
N GLY A 151 -11.85 -6.78 -9.28
CA GLY A 151 -13.25 -7.05 -8.89
C GLY A 151 -13.69 -6.25 -7.66
N VAL A 152 -13.12 -5.05 -7.49
CA VAL A 152 -13.39 -4.13 -6.39
C VAL A 152 -14.86 -3.68 -6.41
N ARG A 153 -15.48 -3.68 -5.23
CA ARG A 153 -16.86 -3.21 -5.01
C ARG A 153 -16.90 -1.92 -4.19
N GLN A 154 -15.85 -1.66 -3.41
CA GLN A 154 -15.71 -0.44 -2.63
C GLN A 154 -14.28 0.08 -2.78
N LEU A 155 -14.18 1.32 -3.25
CA LEU A 155 -12.91 2.00 -3.48
C LEU A 155 -12.89 3.28 -2.64
N VAL A 156 -11.81 3.47 -1.88
CA VAL A 156 -11.53 4.71 -1.17
C VAL A 156 -10.24 5.28 -1.74
N LEU A 157 -10.33 6.47 -2.35
CA LEU A 157 -9.16 7.23 -2.79
C LEU A 157 -8.89 8.33 -1.78
N VAL A 158 -7.67 8.34 -1.23
CA VAL A 158 -7.18 9.39 -0.35
C VAL A 158 -6.05 10.09 -1.08
N GLY A 159 -6.02 11.41 -1.00
CA GLY A 159 -5.02 12.22 -1.68
C GLY A 159 -5.35 13.70 -1.56
N ASP A 160 -4.41 14.50 -2.00
CA ASP A 160 -4.50 15.95 -1.99
C ASP A 160 -4.01 16.48 -3.34
N HIS A 161 -4.91 17.11 -4.07
CA HIS A 161 -4.65 17.64 -5.41
C HIS A 161 -3.91 18.99 -5.36
N CYS A 162 -3.75 19.58 -4.17
CA CYS A 162 -2.91 20.75 -3.94
C CYS A 162 -1.44 20.36 -3.67
N GLN A 163 -1.13 19.06 -3.57
CA GLN A 163 0.22 18.53 -3.36
C GLN A 163 0.84 18.00 -4.67
N LEU A 164 1.90 17.19 -4.55
CA LEU A 164 2.58 16.62 -5.71
C LEU A 164 1.63 15.72 -6.52
N GLY A 165 1.61 15.94 -7.84
CA GLY A 165 0.99 15.05 -8.80
C GLY A 165 1.94 13.95 -9.30
N PRO A 166 1.51 13.15 -10.30
CA PRO A 166 2.32 12.09 -10.88
C PRO A 166 3.53 12.62 -11.64
N VAL A 167 4.68 11.96 -11.50
CA VAL A 167 5.91 12.33 -12.22
C VAL A 167 5.93 11.70 -13.61
N ILE A 168 5.76 12.53 -14.66
CA ILE A 168 5.74 12.07 -16.06
C ILE A 168 6.96 12.59 -16.83
N MET A 169 7.89 11.69 -17.14
CA MET A 169 9.11 12.04 -17.89
C MET A 169 8.81 12.45 -19.35
N CYS A 170 7.85 11.78 -19.99
CA CYS A 170 7.47 12.07 -21.37
C CYS A 170 6.53 13.30 -21.43
N LYS A 171 7.07 14.45 -21.81
CA LYS A 171 6.31 15.70 -21.95
C LYS A 171 5.10 15.57 -22.88
N LYS A 172 5.18 14.77 -23.95
CA LYS A 172 4.04 14.52 -24.85
C LYS A 172 2.91 13.79 -24.13
N ALA A 173 3.23 12.75 -23.35
CA ALA A 173 2.25 11.99 -22.57
C ALA A 173 1.63 12.83 -21.45
N ALA A 174 2.44 13.65 -20.75
CA ALA A 174 1.94 14.59 -19.74
C ALA A 174 0.91 15.55 -20.34
N LYS A 175 1.26 16.20 -21.47
CA LYS A 175 0.34 17.10 -22.19
C LYS A 175 -0.91 16.40 -22.73
N ALA A 176 -0.82 15.10 -23.01
CA ALA A 176 -1.96 14.28 -23.43
C ALA A 176 -2.86 13.82 -22.26
N GLY A 177 -2.56 14.23 -21.02
CA GLY A 177 -3.41 14.00 -19.84
C GLY A 177 -2.89 12.95 -18.86
N LEU A 178 -1.75 12.29 -19.12
CA LEU A 178 -1.22 11.25 -18.21
C LEU A 178 -0.81 11.80 -16.83
N SER A 179 -0.58 13.11 -16.72
CA SER A 179 -0.31 13.78 -15.44
C SER A 179 -1.56 14.02 -14.59
N GLN A 180 -2.76 13.77 -15.11
CA GLN A 180 -3.98 13.82 -14.33
C GLN A 180 -4.17 12.49 -13.60
N SER A 181 -4.24 12.53 -12.27
CA SER A 181 -4.57 11.38 -11.45
C SER A 181 -6.05 10.99 -11.57
N LEU A 182 -6.37 9.73 -11.24
CA LEU A 182 -7.77 9.28 -11.16
C LEU A 182 -8.59 10.13 -10.19
N PHE A 183 -7.97 10.52 -9.05
CA PHE A 183 -8.60 11.37 -8.04
C PHE A 183 -9.02 12.71 -8.65
N GLU A 184 -8.11 13.42 -9.30
CA GLU A 184 -8.39 14.72 -9.93
C GLU A 184 -9.46 14.59 -11.02
N ARG A 185 -9.38 13.56 -11.86
CA ARG A 185 -10.39 13.35 -12.91
C ARG A 185 -11.78 13.15 -12.31
N LEU A 186 -11.92 12.39 -11.23
CA LEU A 186 -13.21 12.19 -10.56
C LEU A 186 -13.75 13.49 -9.95
N VAL A 187 -12.88 14.35 -9.42
CA VAL A 187 -13.25 15.69 -8.93
C VAL A 187 -13.78 16.56 -10.06
N VAL A 188 -13.10 16.59 -11.21
CA VAL A 188 -13.55 17.32 -12.41
C VAL A 188 -14.91 16.80 -12.90
N LEU A 189 -15.16 15.50 -12.79
CA LEU A 189 -16.45 14.87 -13.12
C LEU A 189 -17.57 15.13 -12.09
N GLY A 190 -17.31 15.92 -11.04
CA GLY A 190 -18.31 16.34 -10.06
C GLY A 190 -18.33 15.53 -8.76
N SER A 191 -17.40 14.58 -8.58
CA SER A 191 -17.24 13.90 -7.29
C SER A 191 -16.66 14.87 -6.27
N ARG A 192 -17.39 15.15 -5.19
CA ARG A 192 -16.93 16.09 -4.15
C ARG A 192 -16.09 15.35 -3.10
N PRO A 193 -14.78 15.65 -2.95
CA PRO A 193 -13.98 15.04 -1.91
C PRO A 193 -14.45 15.44 -0.51
N ILE A 194 -14.31 14.52 0.45
CA ILE A 194 -14.44 14.85 1.86
C ILE A 194 -13.11 15.45 2.32
N ARG A 195 -13.10 16.75 2.65
CA ARG A 195 -11.91 17.47 3.12
C ARG A 195 -11.75 17.32 4.64
N LEU A 196 -10.57 16.90 5.10
CA LEU A 196 -10.20 16.98 6.51
C LEU A 196 -9.72 18.41 6.80
N GLN A 197 -10.31 19.08 7.79
CA GLN A 197 -10.13 20.52 8.00
C GLN A 197 -9.18 20.90 9.12
N VAL A 198 -8.80 19.98 10.02
CA VAL A 198 -7.93 20.28 11.16
C VAL A 198 -6.56 19.64 10.95
N GLN A 199 -5.50 20.46 10.99
CA GLN A 199 -4.12 20.00 10.88
C GLN A 199 -3.49 19.80 12.26
N TYR A 200 -2.70 18.74 12.43
CA TYR A 200 -2.06 18.37 13.71
C TYR A 200 -0.53 18.26 13.61
N ARG A 201 0.08 18.75 12.53
CA ARG A 201 1.51 18.53 12.25
C ARG A 201 2.36 19.77 12.52
N MET A 202 1.92 20.92 12.03
CA MET A 202 2.73 22.13 11.96
C MET A 202 2.33 23.13 13.04
N HIS A 203 3.29 23.90 13.55
CA HIS A 203 3.02 25.07 14.37
C HIS A 203 2.07 26.04 13.63
N PRO A 204 1.11 26.71 14.31
CA PRO A 204 0.15 27.62 13.69
C PRO A 204 0.75 28.61 12.69
N ALA A 205 1.84 29.29 13.07
CA ALA A 205 2.58 30.22 12.19
C ALA A 205 3.04 29.60 10.86
N LEU A 206 3.46 28.32 10.85
CA LEU A 206 3.90 27.62 9.63
C LEU A 206 2.71 27.23 8.74
N SER A 207 1.57 26.91 9.35
CA SER A 207 0.37 26.49 8.62
C SER A 207 -0.39 27.64 7.95
N ALA A 208 -0.18 28.88 8.42
CA ALA A 208 -0.95 30.04 7.99
C ALA A 208 -0.83 30.31 6.48
N PHE A 209 0.40 30.30 5.93
CA PHE A 209 0.62 30.53 4.51
C PHE A 209 0.02 29.40 3.63
N PRO A 210 0.32 28.11 3.84
CA PRO A 210 -0.29 27.03 3.06
C PRO A 210 -1.82 27.02 3.14
N SER A 211 -2.40 27.28 4.32
CA SER A 211 -3.85 27.36 4.52
C SER A 211 -4.49 28.40 3.59
N ASN A 212 -3.98 29.64 3.63
CA ASN A 212 -4.55 30.74 2.87
C ASN A 212 -4.35 30.59 1.35
N VAL A 213 -3.19 30.07 0.92
CA VAL A 213 -2.84 30.00 -0.51
C VAL A 213 -3.47 28.81 -1.23
N PHE A 214 -3.48 27.63 -0.60
CA PHE A 214 -3.90 26.39 -1.26
C PHE A 214 -5.27 25.89 -0.80
N TYR A 215 -5.73 26.32 0.38
CA TYR A 215 -6.94 25.80 1.01
C TYR A 215 -7.93 26.90 1.39
N GLU A 216 -7.84 28.09 0.80
CA GLU A 216 -8.80 29.20 0.99
C GLU A 216 -8.97 29.62 2.46
N GLY A 217 -7.94 29.41 3.29
CA GLY A 217 -7.97 29.69 4.73
C GLY A 217 -8.81 28.70 5.54
N SER A 218 -9.27 27.60 4.94
CA SER A 218 -10.17 26.63 5.58
C SER A 218 -9.46 25.65 6.53
N LEU A 219 -8.12 25.61 6.56
CA LEU A 219 -7.35 24.71 7.42
C LEU A 219 -7.24 25.29 8.84
N GLN A 220 -7.75 24.54 9.83
CA GLN A 220 -7.76 24.87 11.25
C GLN A 220 -6.58 24.21 11.98
N ASN A 221 -6.16 24.78 13.11
CA ASN A 221 -5.05 24.27 13.91
C ASN A 221 -5.53 23.40 15.07
N GLY A 222 -5.09 22.14 15.10
CA GLY A 222 -5.31 21.20 16.20
C GLY A 222 -4.17 21.15 17.21
N VAL A 223 -3.10 21.92 16.99
CA VAL A 223 -1.95 22.10 17.89
C VAL A 223 -1.74 23.58 18.20
N THR A 224 -1.21 23.89 19.37
CA THR A 224 -0.94 25.26 19.85
C THR A 224 0.49 25.69 19.55
N GLU A 225 0.81 26.96 19.84
CA GLU A 225 2.14 27.56 19.65
C GLU A 225 3.21 27.11 20.68
N GLY A 226 2.95 25.99 21.38
CA GLY A 226 3.73 25.53 22.52
C GLY A 226 5.03 24.82 22.16
#